data_AF-A0A0G1QFY8-F1
#
_entry.id   AF-A0A0G1QFY8-F1
#
_cell.length_a   1.000
_cell.length_b   1.000
_cell.length_c   1.000
_cell.angle_alpha   90.00
_cell.angle_beta   90.00
_cell.angle_gamma   90.00
#
_symmetry.space_group_name_H-M   'P 1'
#
loop_
_entity.id
_entity.type
_entity.pdbx_description
1 polymer ?
#
loop_
_entity_poly.entity_id
_entity_poly.type
_entity_poly.pdbx_seq_one_letter_code
_entity_poly.pdbx_strand_id
1 'polypeptide(L)'
;MKSQKSKVKSQNLRSKIRNSKFEIRNSHPGYFLPMLLAFAAVMLITTGAIMSLNYNNYAVVKRQVKSNQALSIAEAGINYYLWHLSHNNLDYCDGQACQGNGPFGPYTHTYKNTAGEVLGNYNITITPPQGSNTVVSVRSEGVSATGEKRTVVATLGIPSFAQYSFVTNSEAWFGDTESTNGLVHSNRGIHYDGTANGVVASAVSTYVPANCFGGDGQTHNGVWGIG
;
A
#
# COMPACT_ATOMS: atom_id res chain seq x y z
N MET A 1 114.70 23.09 72.44
CA MET A 1 114.34 22.69 73.81
C MET A 1 112.81 22.71 73.93
N LYS A 2 112.16 21.52 73.99
CA LYS A 2 110.74 21.22 74.33
C LYS A 2 109.66 21.90 73.41
N SER A 3 108.54 21.30 73.01
CA SER A 3 107.66 20.36 73.68
C SER A 3 106.72 19.67 72.67
N GLN A 4 106.50 18.37 72.85
CA GLN A 4 105.39 17.59 72.30
C GLN A 4 104.04 18.01 72.88
N LYS A 5 102.96 17.71 72.14
CA LYS A 5 101.65 17.11 72.51
C LYS A 5 100.64 17.48 71.39
N SER A 6 99.64 16.72 70.98
CA SER A 6 99.06 15.42 71.33
C SER A 6 98.00 15.09 70.25
N LYS A 7 97.79 13.81 69.95
CA LYS A 7 96.71 13.25 69.09
C LYS A 7 95.31 13.74 69.50
N VAL A 8 94.39 13.88 68.52
CA VAL A 8 93.00 13.38 68.60
C VAL A 8 92.54 12.94 67.20
N LYS A 9 92.00 11.72 67.14
CA LYS A 9 91.37 11.05 65.99
C LYS A 9 89.86 11.05 66.26
N SER A 10 89.01 11.60 65.39
CA SER A 10 87.57 11.31 65.40
C SER A 10 87.02 11.27 63.98
N GLN A 11 86.41 10.13 63.65
CA GLN A 11 85.82 9.81 62.37
C GLN A 11 84.42 10.45 62.19
N ASN A 12 84.02 10.52 60.92
CA ASN A 12 82.65 10.43 60.37
C ASN A 12 81.74 11.67 60.43
N LEU A 13 81.32 12.17 59.26
CA LEU A 13 79.89 12.28 58.90
C LEU A 13 79.67 12.59 57.39
N ARG A 14 79.22 11.55 56.66
CA ARG A 14 78.12 11.49 55.66
C ARG A 14 78.00 12.61 54.62
N SER A 15 77.95 12.31 53.31
CA SER A 15 76.76 11.74 52.68
C SER A 15 77.04 10.93 51.39
N LYS A 16 76.68 9.64 51.40
CA LYS A 16 76.55 8.81 50.19
C LYS A 16 75.19 9.07 49.55
N ILE A 17 75.18 9.54 48.31
CA ILE A 17 74.01 9.55 47.43
C ILE A 17 73.61 8.09 47.17
N ARG A 18 72.40 7.70 47.58
CA ARG A 18 71.85 6.35 47.33
C ARG A 18 70.62 6.51 46.44
N ASN A 19 70.79 6.30 45.14
CA ASN A 19 69.69 6.18 44.19
C ASN A 19 68.96 4.86 44.44
N SER A 20 67.82 4.89 45.14
CA SER A 20 66.90 3.76 45.17
C SER A 20 66.11 3.71 43.86
N LYS A 21 66.40 2.72 43.01
CA LYS A 21 65.54 2.39 41.87
C LYS A 21 64.20 1.91 42.39
N PHE A 22 63.13 2.64 42.07
CA PHE A 22 61.75 2.24 42.31
C PHE A 22 61.32 1.38 41.11
N GLU A 23 61.24 0.06 41.28
CA GLU A 23 60.67 -0.82 40.25
C GLU A 23 59.16 -0.88 40.41
N ILE A 24 58.44 -0.23 39.50
CA ILE A 24 56.98 -0.33 39.39
C ILE A 24 56.65 -1.64 38.69
N ARG A 25 56.22 -2.65 39.46
CA ARG A 25 55.71 -3.91 38.92
C ARG A 25 54.29 -3.72 38.38
N ASN A 26 54.19 -3.33 37.11
CA ASN A 26 52.90 -3.27 36.40
C ASN A 26 52.42 -4.69 36.04
N SER A 27 51.44 -5.19 36.78
CA SER A 27 50.67 -6.39 36.44
C SER A 27 49.28 -5.95 36.00
N HIS A 28 49.08 -5.86 34.68
CA HIS A 28 47.76 -5.68 34.08
C HIS A 28 47.54 -6.85 33.09
N PRO A 29 46.40 -7.54 33.12
CA PRO A 29 46.15 -8.66 32.22
C PRO A 29 46.08 -8.15 30.76
N GLY A 30 47.09 -8.46 29.96
CA GLY A 30 47.24 -8.03 28.56
C GLY A 30 46.21 -8.60 27.57
N TYR A 31 45.08 -9.14 28.05
CA TYR A 31 44.05 -9.79 27.26
C TYR A 31 42.97 -8.83 26.72
N PHE A 32 42.78 -7.67 27.36
CA PHE A 32 41.75 -6.71 26.93
C PHE A 32 42.06 -6.07 25.57
N LEU A 33 43.33 -5.84 25.25
CA LEU A 33 43.78 -5.21 24.02
C LEU A 33 43.46 -6.06 22.76
N PRO A 34 43.78 -7.37 22.72
CA PRO A 34 43.37 -8.23 21.61
C PRO A 34 41.85 -8.44 21.55
N MET A 35 41.13 -8.46 22.68
CA MET A 35 39.66 -8.55 22.69
C MET A 35 39.01 -7.32 22.04
N LEU A 36 39.50 -6.13 22.35
CA LEU A 36 38.97 -4.87 21.81
C LEU A 36 39.28 -4.73 20.31
N LEU A 37 40.45 -5.20 19.87
CA LEU A 37 40.81 -5.29 18.45
C LEU A 37 39.94 -6.30 17.69
N ALA A 38 39.69 -7.47 18.27
CA ALA A 38 38.81 -8.47 17.66
C ALA A 38 37.38 -7.92 17.51
N PHE A 39 36.87 -7.24 18.53
CA PHE A 39 35.56 -6.59 18.46
C PHE A 39 35.50 -5.49 17.40
N ALA A 40 36.53 -4.62 17.34
CA ALA A 40 36.63 -3.58 16.32
C ALA A 40 36.69 -4.17 14.89
N ALA A 41 37.42 -5.26 14.69
CA ALA A 41 37.51 -5.94 13.40
C ALA A 41 36.14 -6.50 12.97
N VAL A 42 35.42 -7.16 13.87
CA VAL A 42 34.06 -7.68 13.58
C VAL A 42 33.09 -6.53 13.27
N MET A 43 33.17 -5.42 14.00
CA MET A 43 32.33 -4.24 13.74
C MET A 43 32.60 -3.61 12.37
N LEU A 44 33.86 -3.55 11.94
CA LEU A 44 34.22 -3.05 10.61
C LEU A 44 33.71 -3.98 9.49
N ILE A 45 33.85 -5.30 9.67
CA ILE A 45 33.37 -6.29 8.70
C ILE A 45 31.84 -6.24 8.56
N THR A 46 31.12 -6.19 9.69
CA THR A 46 29.65 -6.14 9.68
C THR A 46 29.13 -4.84 9.09
N THR A 47 29.75 -3.69 9.40
CA THR A 47 29.38 -2.40 8.81
C THR A 47 29.60 -2.39 7.29
N GLY A 48 30.73 -2.94 6.82
CA GLY A 48 31.00 -3.08 5.39
C GLY A 48 29.98 -3.97 4.67
N ALA A 49 29.57 -5.07 5.29
CA ALA A 49 28.54 -5.96 4.76
C ALA A 49 27.18 -5.26 4.62
N ILE A 50 26.75 -4.50 5.63
CA ILE A 50 25.50 -3.72 5.60
C ILE A 50 25.56 -2.66 4.50
N MET A 51 26.66 -1.91 4.40
CA MET A 51 26.81 -0.86 3.38
C MET A 51 26.74 -1.43 1.95
N SER A 52 27.37 -2.59 1.72
CA SER A 52 27.33 -3.30 0.44
C SER A 52 25.91 -3.72 0.06
N LEU A 53 25.14 -4.28 1.00
CA LEU A 53 23.74 -4.65 0.78
C LEU A 53 22.89 -3.43 0.42
N ASN A 54 23.06 -2.31 1.12
CA ASN A 54 22.32 -1.08 0.83
C ASN A 54 22.60 -0.55 -0.58
N TYR A 55 23.86 -0.57 -1.01
CA TYR A 55 24.23 -0.10 -2.35
C TYR A 55 23.61 -0.96 -3.46
N ASN A 56 23.64 -2.28 -3.29
CA ASN A 56 23.05 -3.22 -4.25
C ASN A 56 21.51 -3.08 -4.32
N ASN A 57 20.85 -2.81 -3.20
CA ASN A 57 19.39 -2.67 -3.15
C ASN A 57 18.88 -1.33 -3.71
N TYR A 58 19.71 -0.28 -3.74
CA TYR A 58 19.29 1.06 -4.13
C TYR A 58 18.75 1.14 -5.57
N ALA A 59 19.43 0.50 -6.52
CA ALA A 59 18.99 0.47 -7.92
C ALA A 59 17.67 -0.29 -8.08
N VAL A 60 17.51 -1.39 -7.33
CA VAL A 60 16.29 -2.21 -7.33
C VAL A 60 15.11 -1.41 -6.80
N VAL A 61 15.27 -0.72 -5.67
CA VAL A 61 14.22 0.13 -5.08
C VAL A 61 13.81 1.24 -6.05
N LYS A 62 14.78 1.92 -6.69
CA LYS A 62 14.47 2.96 -7.69
C LYS A 62 13.67 2.42 -8.86
N ARG A 63 14.03 1.26 -9.39
CA ARG A 63 13.28 0.61 -10.47
C ARG A 63 11.87 0.23 -10.02
N GLN A 64 11.73 -0.29 -8.80
CA GLN A 64 10.44 -0.66 -8.24
C GLN A 64 9.52 0.56 -8.09
N VAL A 65 10.04 1.69 -7.58
CA VAL A 65 9.27 2.93 -7.44
C VAL A 65 8.78 3.44 -8.80
N LYS A 66 9.66 3.50 -9.81
CA LYS A 66 9.28 3.92 -11.17
C LYS A 66 8.25 2.98 -11.81
N SER A 67 8.44 1.68 -11.61
CA SER A 67 7.53 0.65 -12.07
C SER A 67 6.15 0.77 -11.41
N ASN A 68 6.09 0.97 -10.10
CA ASN A 68 4.83 1.15 -9.36
C ASN A 68 4.12 2.42 -9.80
N GLN A 69 4.86 3.51 -10.06
CA GLN A 69 4.29 4.74 -10.59
C GLN A 69 3.66 4.51 -11.97
N ALA A 70 4.35 3.84 -12.89
CA ALA A 70 3.79 3.51 -14.21
C ALA A 70 2.56 2.59 -14.10
N LEU A 71 2.56 1.65 -13.16
CA LEU A 71 1.41 0.79 -12.87
C LEU A 71 0.22 1.60 -12.37
N SER A 72 0.42 2.49 -11.40
CA SER A 72 -0.64 3.35 -10.86
C SER A 72 -1.25 4.26 -11.94
N ILE A 73 -0.44 4.77 -12.87
CA ILE A 73 -0.93 5.53 -14.03
C ILE A 73 -1.77 4.64 -14.95
N ALA A 74 -1.36 3.40 -15.19
CA ALA A 74 -2.12 2.46 -16.01
C ALA A 74 -3.47 2.09 -15.36
N GLU A 75 -3.49 1.85 -14.04
CA GLU A 75 -4.70 1.59 -13.26
C GLU A 75 -5.67 2.78 -13.29
N ALA A 76 -5.14 4.01 -13.25
CA ALA A 76 -5.97 5.21 -13.39
C ALA A 76 -6.74 5.22 -14.72
N GLY A 77 -6.13 4.78 -15.82
CA GLY A 77 -6.82 4.68 -17.11
C GLY A 77 -7.95 3.64 -17.11
N ILE A 78 -7.77 2.52 -16.41
CA ILE A 78 -8.85 1.53 -16.22
C ILE A 78 -9.98 2.11 -15.38
N ASN A 79 -9.67 2.77 -14.27
CA ASN A 79 -10.67 3.37 -13.39
C ASN A 79 -11.45 4.51 -14.07
N TYR A 80 -10.76 5.34 -14.86
CA TYR A 80 -11.39 6.35 -15.71
C TYR A 80 -12.42 5.72 -16.63
N TYR A 81 -12.03 4.65 -17.35
CA TYR A 81 -12.91 4.04 -18.32
C TYR A 81 -14.04 3.22 -17.68
N LEU A 82 -13.81 2.64 -16.50
CA LEU A 82 -14.84 2.04 -15.67
C LEU A 82 -15.91 3.07 -15.28
N TRP A 83 -15.50 4.27 -14.86
CA TRP A 83 -16.43 5.38 -14.60
C TRP A 83 -17.16 5.83 -15.87
N HIS A 84 -16.45 5.91 -17.00
CA HIS A 84 -17.03 6.31 -18.27
C HIS A 84 -18.13 5.36 -18.72
N LEU A 85 -17.84 4.05 -18.75
CA LEU A 85 -18.81 3.02 -19.13
C LEU A 85 -19.97 2.88 -18.14
N SER A 86 -19.79 3.22 -16.87
CA SER A 86 -20.89 3.18 -15.90
C SER A 86 -21.90 4.31 -16.09
N HIS A 87 -21.49 5.41 -16.70
CA HIS A 87 -22.38 6.53 -17.03
C HIS A 87 -22.90 6.45 -18.46
N ASN A 88 -22.08 5.95 -19.39
CA ASN A 88 -22.47 5.75 -20.78
C ASN A 88 -22.03 4.36 -21.27
N ASN A 89 -22.92 3.39 -21.08
CA ASN A 89 -22.69 1.97 -21.32
C ASN A 89 -22.42 1.59 -22.79
N LEU A 90 -22.70 2.49 -23.73
CA LEU A 90 -22.57 2.25 -25.18
C LEU A 90 -21.42 3.04 -25.81
N ASP A 91 -20.72 3.87 -25.06
CA ASP A 91 -19.65 4.71 -25.58
C ASP A 91 -18.28 4.01 -25.48
N TYR A 92 -17.97 3.26 -26.53
CA TYR A 92 -16.70 2.55 -26.68
C TYR A 92 -15.52 3.41 -27.18
N CYS A 93 -15.76 4.71 -27.41
CA CYS A 93 -14.86 5.58 -28.17
C CYS A 93 -14.53 6.88 -27.45
N ASP A 94 -14.67 6.89 -26.12
CA ASP A 94 -14.27 8.00 -25.25
C ASP A 94 -14.89 9.34 -25.68
N GLY A 95 -16.20 9.32 -25.97
CA GLY A 95 -16.97 10.49 -26.40
C GLY A 95 -16.80 10.88 -27.86
N GLN A 96 -15.99 10.14 -28.63
CA GLN A 96 -15.82 10.34 -30.08
C GLN A 96 -16.75 9.43 -30.88
N ALA A 97 -16.96 9.76 -32.16
CA ALA A 97 -17.71 8.90 -33.06
C ALA A 97 -16.96 7.59 -33.31
N CYS A 98 -17.53 6.46 -32.88
CA CYS A 98 -17.00 5.14 -33.18
C CYS A 98 -17.04 4.85 -34.68
N GLN A 99 -15.86 4.65 -35.29
CA GLN A 99 -15.73 4.24 -36.68
C GLN A 99 -15.20 2.80 -36.77
N GLY A 100 -16.01 1.90 -37.33
CA GLY A 100 -15.66 0.48 -37.49
C GLY A 100 -16.00 -0.39 -36.27
N ASN A 101 -15.46 -1.60 -36.26
CA ASN A 101 -15.80 -2.64 -35.27
C ASN A 101 -14.74 -2.79 -34.15
N GLY A 102 -13.84 -1.81 -34.00
CA GLY A 102 -12.77 -1.79 -33.00
C GLY A 102 -11.54 -2.63 -33.36
N PRO A 103 -10.51 -2.68 -32.48
CA PRO A 103 -10.42 -1.96 -31.20
C PRO A 103 -10.26 -0.43 -31.41
N PHE A 104 -10.89 0.35 -30.54
CA PHE A 104 -10.87 1.81 -30.59
C PHE A 104 -9.70 2.37 -29.76
N GLY A 105 -9.15 3.51 -30.20
CA GLY A 105 -8.00 4.15 -29.59
C GLY A 105 -6.68 3.92 -30.35
N PRO A 106 -5.52 4.19 -29.73
CA PRO A 106 -5.35 4.60 -28.34
C PRO A 106 -5.82 6.03 -28.06
N TYR A 107 -6.60 6.22 -26.99
CA TYR A 107 -6.96 7.55 -26.47
C TYR A 107 -6.00 7.92 -25.33
N THR A 108 -5.39 9.10 -25.43
CA THR A 108 -4.33 9.54 -24.52
C THR A 108 -4.88 10.55 -23.52
N HIS A 109 -4.68 10.30 -22.24
CA HIS A 109 -5.03 11.25 -21.17
C HIS A 109 -3.85 11.49 -20.24
N THR A 110 -3.82 12.69 -19.67
CA THR A 110 -2.78 13.08 -18.70
C THR A 110 -3.16 12.66 -17.30
N TYR A 111 -2.24 12.01 -16.57
CA TYR A 111 -2.41 11.68 -15.16
C TYR A 111 -1.76 12.75 -14.28
N LYS A 112 -2.56 13.36 -13.41
CA LYS A 112 -2.16 14.44 -12.50
C LYS A 112 -2.27 14.00 -11.04
N ASN A 113 -1.37 14.52 -10.20
CA ASN A 113 -1.48 14.34 -8.75
C ASN A 113 -2.48 15.32 -8.12
N THR A 114 -2.70 15.21 -6.81
CA THR A 114 -3.57 16.11 -6.03
C THR A 114 -3.12 17.57 -6.07
N ALA A 115 -1.84 17.84 -6.35
CA ALA A 115 -1.29 19.19 -6.51
C ALA A 115 -1.42 19.73 -7.96
N GLY A 116 -1.92 18.93 -8.90
CA GLY A 116 -2.09 19.30 -10.31
C GLY A 116 -0.88 19.04 -11.21
N GLU A 117 0.21 18.49 -10.69
CA GLU A 117 1.42 18.16 -11.45
C GLU A 117 1.22 16.91 -12.30
N VAL A 118 1.73 16.92 -13.53
CA VAL A 118 1.62 15.81 -14.48
C VAL A 118 2.69 14.75 -14.13
N LEU A 119 2.24 13.57 -13.69
CA LEU A 119 3.11 12.44 -13.33
C LEU A 119 3.34 11.48 -14.51
N GLY A 120 2.57 11.62 -15.59
CA GLY A 120 2.66 10.81 -16.80
C GLY A 120 1.36 10.82 -17.58
N ASN A 121 1.25 9.94 -18.57
CA ASN A 121 0.07 9.79 -19.43
C ASN A 121 -0.35 8.33 -19.47
N TYR A 122 -1.64 8.07 -19.66
CA TYR A 122 -2.14 6.73 -19.97
C TYR A 122 -2.84 6.70 -21.31
N ASN A 123 -2.65 5.61 -22.03
CA ASN A 123 -3.23 5.36 -23.33
C ASN A 123 -4.22 4.20 -23.22
N ILE A 124 -5.51 4.45 -23.44
CA ILE A 124 -6.54 3.41 -23.37
C ILE A 124 -6.90 2.90 -24.77
N THR A 125 -7.03 1.59 -24.90
CA THR A 125 -7.51 0.90 -26.09
C THR A 125 -8.69 0.03 -25.68
N ILE A 126 -9.79 0.15 -26.41
CA ILE A 126 -11.06 -0.47 -26.05
C ILE A 126 -11.48 -1.46 -27.11
N THR A 127 -11.70 -2.70 -26.69
CA THR A 127 -12.25 -3.74 -27.54
C THR A 127 -13.71 -3.94 -27.14
N PRO A 128 -14.68 -3.54 -27.99
CA PRO A 128 -16.09 -3.69 -27.69
C PRO A 128 -16.48 -5.18 -27.64
N PRO A 129 -17.58 -5.52 -26.94
CA PRO A 129 -18.08 -6.89 -26.92
C PRO A 129 -18.43 -7.38 -28.33
N GLN A 130 -18.14 -8.64 -28.59
CA GLN A 130 -18.54 -9.32 -29.81
C GLN A 130 -19.83 -10.11 -29.55
N GLY A 131 -20.83 -9.97 -30.43
CA GLY A 131 -22.10 -10.69 -30.33
C GLY A 131 -22.97 -10.22 -29.15
N SER A 132 -23.55 -11.17 -28.42
CA SER A 132 -24.46 -10.93 -27.28
C SER A 132 -23.75 -10.80 -25.93
N ASN A 133 -22.42 -10.71 -25.91
CA ASN A 133 -21.67 -10.51 -24.67
C ASN A 133 -21.80 -9.06 -24.20
N THR A 134 -21.87 -8.82 -22.89
CA THR A 134 -21.85 -7.47 -22.30
C THR A 134 -20.47 -7.10 -21.76
N VAL A 135 -19.44 -7.83 -22.20
CA VAL A 135 -18.09 -7.80 -21.66
C VAL A 135 -17.17 -7.03 -22.60
N VAL A 136 -16.64 -5.92 -22.12
CA VAL A 136 -15.70 -5.03 -22.79
C VAL A 136 -14.28 -5.33 -22.29
N SER A 137 -13.30 -5.37 -23.19
CA SER A 137 -11.89 -5.45 -22.79
C SER A 137 -11.22 -4.08 -22.93
N VAL A 138 -10.61 -3.61 -21.86
CA VAL A 138 -9.95 -2.30 -21.80
C VAL A 138 -8.48 -2.53 -21.50
N ARG A 139 -7.63 -2.10 -22.41
CA ARG A 139 -6.17 -2.10 -22.24
C ARG A 139 -5.71 -0.69 -21.97
N SER A 140 -5.12 -0.45 -20.80
CA SER A 140 -4.52 0.82 -20.42
C SER A 140 -2.99 0.70 -20.36
N GLU A 141 -2.28 1.50 -21.14
CA GLU A 141 -0.82 1.61 -21.11
C GLU A 141 -0.42 2.91 -20.41
N GLY A 142 0.06 2.80 -19.17
CA GLY A 142 0.57 3.92 -18.38
C GLY A 142 2.05 4.18 -18.66
N VAL A 143 2.37 5.41 -19.01
CA VAL A 143 3.72 5.92 -19.26
C VAL A 143 4.05 6.96 -18.19
N SER A 144 4.98 6.64 -17.30
CA SER A 144 5.50 7.60 -16.32
C SER A 144 6.28 8.72 -17.00
N ALA A 145 6.33 9.90 -16.38
CA ALA A 145 7.20 11.00 -16.81
C ALA A 145 8.69 10.57 -16.93
N THR A 146 9.10 9.53 -16.20
CA THR A 146 10.46 8.96 -16.29
C THR A 146 10.66 8.00 -17.47
N GLY A 147 9.64 7.77 -18.29
CA GLY A 147 9.66 6.90 -19.48
C GLY A 147 9.35 5.42 -19.21
N GLU A 148 9.16 5.01 -17.95
CA GLU A 148 8.80 3.62 -17.61
C GLU A 148 7.35 3.36 -18.04
N LYS A 149 7.10 2.15 -18.58
CA LYS A 149 5.79 1.76 -19.10
C LYS A 149 5.23 0.54 -18.39
N ARG A 150 3.94 0.57 -18.10
CA ARG A 150 3.18 -0.60 -17.63
C ARG A 150 1.85 -0.68 -18.35
N THR A 151 1.39 -1.91 -18.59
CA THR A 151 0.09 -2.16 -19.22
C THR A 151 -0.77 -2.96 -18.27
N VAL A 152 -1.99 -2.49 -18.07
CA VAL A 152 -3.05 -3.20 -17.36
C VAL A 152 -4.15 -3.51 -18.35
N VAL A 153 -4.65 -4.74 -18.34
CA VAL A 153 -5.81 -5.15 -19.11
C VAL A 153 -6.88 -5.56 -18.13
N ALA A 154 -8.04 -4.93 -18.23
CA ALA A 154 -9.20 -5.24 -17.43
C ALA A 154 -10.38 -5.59 -18.32
N THR A 155 -11.21 -6.48 -17.82
CA THR A 155 -12.43 -6.92 -18.48
C THR A 155 -13.61 -6.37 -17.69
N LEU A 156 -14.34 -5.44 -18.30
CA LEU A 156 -15.44 -4.73 -17.66
C LEU A 156 -16.76 -5.28 -18.21
N GLY A 157 -17.66 -5.70 -17.33
CA GLY A 157 -18.97 -6.25 -17.69
C GLY A 157 -20.08 -5.44 -17.06
N ILE A 158 -21.17 -5.23 -17.79
CA ILE A 158 -22.40 -4.66 -17.23
C ILE A 158 -23.11 -5.78 -16.45
N PRO A 159 -23.44 -5.58 -15.17
CA PRO A 159 -24.19 -6.56 -14.39
C PRO A 159 -25.55 -6.83 -15.05
N SER A 160 -25.93 -8.10 -15.16
CA SER A 160 -27.21 -8.50 -15.75
C SER A 160 -28.30 -8.61 -14.69
N PHE A 161 -29.57 -8.48 -15.06
CA PHE A 161 -30.69 -8.73 -14.15
C PHE A 161 -30.72 -10.18 -13.62
N ALA A 162 -30.10 -11.13 -14.32
CA ALA A 162 -30.01 -12.53 -13.90
C ALA A 162 -29.15 -12.74 -12.64
N GLN A 163 -28.42 -11.73 -12.17
CA GLN A 163 -27.68 -11.83 -10.90
C GLN A 163 -28.57 -11.66 -9.66
N TYR A 164 -29.78 -11.11 -9.82
CA TYR A 164 -30.73 -10.91 -8.73
C TYR A 164 -31.53 -12.18 -8.48
N SER A 165 -31.62 -12.60 -7.23
CA SER A 165 -32.49 -13.71 -6.81
C SER A 165 -33.95 -13.27 -6.74
N PHE A 166 -34.18 -11.98 -6.48
CA PHE A 166 -35.50 -11.37 -6.47
C PHE A 166 -35.41 -9.91 -6.91
N VAL A 167 -36.22 -9.53 -7.89
CA VAL A 167 -36.36 -8.14 -8.34
C VAL A 167 -37.83 -7.83 -8.56
N THR A 168 -38.30 -6.74 -7.96
CA THR A 168 -39.70 -6.31 -8.10
C THR A 168 -39.82 -4.79 -8.26
N ASN A 169 -40.91 -4.36 -8.89
CA ASN A 169 -41.29 -2.94 -8.98
C ASN A 169 -42.29 -2.53 -7.88
N SER A 170 -42.67 -3.46 -6.99
CA SER A 170 -43.62 -3.26 -5.88
C SER A 170 -42.95 -3.41 -4.52
N GLU A 171 -43.68 -3.12 -3.46
CA GLU A 171 -43.27 -3.56 -2.12
C GLU A 171 -43.16 -5.09 -2.06
N ALA A 172 -42.26 -5.58 -1.21
CA ALA A 172 -42.12 -6.99 -0.86
C ALA A 172 -41.89 -7.12 0.64
N TRP A 173 -42.46 -8.18 1.23
CA TRP A 173 -42.20 -8.57 2.61
C TRP A 173 -41.57 -9.96 2.63
N PHE A 174 -40.45 -10.08 3.34
CA PHE A 174 -39.80 -11.34 3.64
C PHE A 174 -39.97 -11.66 5.11
N GLY A 175 -40.66 -12.77 5.41
CA GLY A 175 -40.95 -13.18 6.78
C GLY A 175 -39.73 -13.72 7.52
N ASP A 176 -39.85 -13.87 8.83
CA ASP A 176 -38.82 -14.38 9.75
C ASP A 176 -38.33 -15.81 9.44
N THR A 177 -39.17 -16.62 8.79
CA THR A 177 -38.82 -17.97 8.33
C THR A 177 -38.17 -18.03 6.93
N GLU A 178 -38.03 -16.89 6.25
CA GLU A 178 -37.52 -16.84 4.88
C GLU A 178 -36.02 -16.56 4.84
N SER A 179 -35.35 -17.08 3.81
CA SER A 179 -33.94 -16.77 3.54
C SER A 179 -33.72 -16.56 2.06
N THR A 180 -32.94 -15.53 1.72
CA THR A 180 -32.61 -15.22 0.33
C THR A 180 -31.12 -15.39 0.09
N ASN A 181 -30.76 -16.15 -0.95
CA ASN A 181 -29.37 -16.30 -1.39
C ASN A 181 -29.18 -15.49 -2.68
N GLY A 182 -28.43 -14.40 -2.62
CA GLY A 182 -28.22 -13.49 -3.75
C GLY A 182 -28.83 -12.11 -3.56
N LEU A 183 -28.73 -11.28 -4.60
CA LEU A 183 -29.14 -9.87 -4.55
C LEU A 183 -30.67 -9.73 -4.62
N VAL A 184 -31.23 -8.93 -3.73
CA VAL A 184 -32.66 -8.61 -3.68
C VAL A 184 -32.85 -7.12 -3.92
N HIS A 185 -33.74 -6.74 -4.84
CA HIS A 185 -34.00 -5.33 -5.13
C HIS A 185 -35.49 -5.01 -5.33
N SER A 186 -35.95 -3.89 -4.78
CA SER A 186 -37.28 -3.32 -5.04
C SER A 186 -37.19 -1.86 -5.48
N ASN A 187 -38.04 -1.46 -6.44
CA ASN A 187 -38.21 -0.04 -6.79
C ASN A 187 -39.12 0.74 -5.81
N ARG A 188 -39.81 0.04 -4.90
CA ARG A 188 -40.42 0.62 -3.70
C ARG A 188 -39.59 0.18 -2.50
N GLY A 189 -40.20 -0.22 -1.39
CA GLY A 189 -39.46 -0.69 -0.23
C GLY A 189 -39.55 -2.18 0.00
N ILE A 190 -38.73 -2.64 0.93
CA ILE A 190 -38.64 -4.03 1.36
C ILE A 190 -38.75 -4.06 2.88
N HIS A 191 -39.73 -4.83 3.37
CA HIS A 191 -39.80 -5.25 4.76
C HIS A 191 -39.11 -6.61 4.86
N TYR A 192 -38.05 -6.74 5.67
CA TYR A 192 -37.19 -7.91 5.72
C TYR A 192 -36.95 -8.38 7.15
N ASP A 193 -37.63 -9.47 7.54
CA ASP A 193 -37.53 -10.08 8.87
C ASP A 193 -36.73 -11.39 8.89
N GLY A 194 -36.43 -11.93 7.71
CA GLY A 194 -35.75 -13.21 7.52
C GLY A 194 -34.22 -13.12 7.56
N THR A 195 -33.51 -14.07 6.93
CA THR A 195 -32.04 -14.06 6.83
C THR A 195 -31.55 -13.78 5.41
N ALA A 196 -30.85 -12.65 5.23
CA ALA A 196 -30.27 -12.26 3.93
C ALA A 196 -28.83 -12.77 3.75
N ASN A 197 -28.63 -13.73 2.84
CA ASN A 197 -27.31 -14.12 2.34
C ASN A 197 -26.97 -13.36 1.04
N GLY A 198 -27.05 -12.04 1.10
CA GLY A 198 -26.84 -11.13 -0.03
C GLY A 198 -27.23 -9.70 0.32
N VAL A 199 -27.03 -8.76 -0.61
CA VAL A 199 -27.44 -7.37 -0.42
C VAL A 199 -28.92 -7.23 -0.73
N VAL A 200 -29.68 -6.69 0.23
CA VAL A 200 -31.07 -6.26 0.06
C VAL A 200 -31.08 -4.76 -0.16
N ALA A 201 -31.60 -4.31 -1.29
CA ALA A 201 -31.59 -2.91 -1.71
C ALA A 201 -32.97 -2.42 -2.11
N SER A 202 -33.19 -1.12 -1.93
CA SER A 202 -34.38 -0.41 -2.36
C SER A 202 -33.98 0.82 -3.17
N ALA A 203 -34.78 1.16 -4.18
CA ALA A 203 -34.58 2.37 -4.97
C ALA A 203 -35.00 3.65 -4.23
N VAL A 204 -35.86 3.54 -3.20
CA VAL A 204 -36.33 4.68 -2.41
C VAL A 204 -35.63 4.71 -1.06
N SER A 205 -35.35 5.90 -0.54
CA SER A 205 -34.75 6.02 0.79
C SER A 205 -35.74 5.73 1.91
N THR A 206 -37.01 6.06 1.70
CA THR A 206 -38.11 5.85 2.65
C THR A 206 -39.43 5.59 1.93
N TYR A 207 -40.36 4.91 2.59
CA TYR A 207 -41.71 4.68 2.09
C TYR A 207 -42.69 4.36 3.23
N VAL A 208 -43.99 4.38 2.95
CA VAL A 208 -45.02 3.91 3.88
C VAL A 208 -45.43 2.50 3.46
N PRO A 209 -45.07 1.45 4.23
CA PRO A 209 -45.42 0.08 3.94
C PRO A 209 -46.93 -0.14 4.00
N ALA A 210 -47.47 -0.92 3.08
CA ALA A 210 -48.88 -1.27 3.11
C ALA A 210 -49.15 -2.33 4.20
N ASN A 211 -50.36 -2.31 4.76
CA ASN A 211 -50.74 -3.23 5.83
C ASN A 211 -50.62 -4.72 5.44
N CYS A 212 -50.78 -5.05 4.15
CA CYS A 212 -50.60 -6.42 3.65
C CYS A 212 -49.14 -6.90 3.61
N PHE A 213 -48.18 -5.99 3.80
CA PHE A 213 -46.74 -6.26 3.86
C PHE A 213 -46.18 -5.97 5.26
N GLY A 214 -47.04 -5.95 6.29
CA GLY A 214 -46.62 -5.71 7.68
C GLY A 214 -46.47 -4.23 8.05
N GLY A 215 -46.96 -3.31 7.23
CA GLY A 215 -46.87 -1.87 7.52
C GLY A 215 -47.77 -1.38 8.65
N ASP A 216 -47.25 -0.48 9.47
CA ASP A 216 -47.90 0.15 10.62
C ASP A 216 -48.49 1.55 10.31
N GLY A 217 -48.43 1.96 9.04
CA GLY A 217 -48.85 3.30 8.58
C GLY A 217 -47.83 4.41 8.86
N GLN A 218 -46.65 4.09 9.41
CA GLN A 218 -45.54 5.03 9.58
C GLN A 218 -44.59 4.98 8.37
N THR A 219 -43.73 6.00 8.26
CA THR A 219 -42.66 5.99 7.25
C THR A 219 -41.47 5.19 7.76
N HIS A 220 -41.02 4.22 6.97
CA HIS A 220 -39.83 3.42 7.22
C HIS A 220 -38.77 3.66 6.15
N ASN A 221 -37.54 3.21 6.42
CA ASN A 221 -36.46 3.22 5.44
C ASN A 221 -36.82 2.30 4.25
N GLY A 222 -36.17 2.52 3.10
CA GLY A 222 -36.36 1.71 1.89
C GLY A 222 -36.17 0.21 2.11
N VAL A 223 -35.28 -0.15 3.05
CA VAL A 223 -35.17 -1.50 3.61
C VAL A 223 -35.26 -1.38 5.13
N TRP A 224 -36.12 -2.15 5.75
CA TRP A 224 -36.35 -2.17 7.19
C TRP A 224 -36.86 -3.55 7.64
N GLY A 225 -36.77 -3.83 8.94
CA GLY A 225 -37.15 -5.11 9.53
C GLY A 225 -36.12 -5.56 10.57
N ILE A 226 -36.24 -6.81 11.02
CA ILE A 226 -35.37 -7.38 12.07
C ILE A 226 -34.20 -8.23 11.52
N GLY A 227 -34.15 -8.45 10.21
CA GLY A 227 -33.22 -9.37 9.52
C GLY A 227 -32.08 -8.71 8.75
#